data_AF-X0Y990-F1
#
_entry.id   AF-X0Y990-F1
#
_cell.length_a   1.000
_cell.length_b   1.000
_cell.length_c   1.000
_cell.angle_alpha   90.00
_cell.angle_beta   90.00
_cell.angle_gamma   90.00
#
_symmetry.space_group_name_H-M   'P 1'
#
loop_
_entity.id
_entity.type
_entity.pdbx_description
1 polymer ?
#
loop_
_entity_poly.entity_id
_entity_poly.type
_entity_poly.pdbx_seq_one_letter_code
_entity_poly.pdbx_strand_id
1 'polypeptide(L)'
;KNIQRENKHKFFGKSCDTLIYANGNAYKYKANEDPSFDFAASVLSTVEYVHNISFKKFVMISTISVYNDTSSKNTTKESSKIDKEKLDNYGYHKLLAERYVQHYCKNYLIFRLSG
;
A
#
# COMPACT_ATOMS: atom_id res chain seq x y z
N LYS A 1 -13.68 12.74 -6.29
CA LYS A 1 -14.60 12.35 -5.20
C LYS A 1 -13.76 11.73 -4.09
N ASN A 2 -14.06 11.98 -2.82
CA ASN A 2 -13.31 11.40 -1.69
C ASN A 2 -13.98 10.10 -1.24
N ILE A 3 -13.20 9.04 -1.09
CA ILE A 3 -13.66 7.73 -0.60
C ILE A 3 -13.09 7.53 0.80
N GLN A 4 -13.98 7.36 1.77
CA GLN A 4 -13.67 7.08 3.18
C GLN A 4 -14.25 5.71 3.56
N ARG A 5 -13.89 5.20 4.73
CA ARG A 5 -14.30 3.86 5.18
C ARG A 5 -15.82 3.74 5.31
N GLU A 6 -16.47 4.83 5.70
CA GLU A 6 -17.91 4.94 5.95
C GLU A 6 -18.72 4.99 4.64
N ASN A 7 -18.09 5.40 3.53
CA ASN A 7 -18.79 5.62 2.26
C ASN A 7 -18.30 4.75 1.09
N LYS A 8 -17.26 3.92 1.28
CA LYS A 8 -16.62 3.11 0.22
C LYS A 8 -17.60 2.27 -0.59
N HIS A 9 -18.61 1.69 0.05
CA HIS A 9 -19.62 0.86 -0.62
C HIS A 9 -20.43 1.63 -1.67
N LYS A 10 -20.55 2.96 -1.54
CA LYS A 10 -21.21 3.81 -2.56
C LYS A 10 -20.42 3.88 -3.87
N PHE A 11 -19.16 3.43 -3.87
CA PHE A 11 -18.26 3.45 -5.03
C PHE A 11 -17.98 2.05 -5.58
N PHE A 12 -18.40 1.00 -4.88
CA PHE A 12 -18.24 -0.36 -5.38
C PHE A 12 -19.07 -0.58 -6.64
N GLY A 13 -18.51 -1.30 -7.60
CA GLY A 13 -19.07 -1.49 -8.94
C GLY A 13 -19.00 -0.26 -9.85
N LYS A 14 -18.50 0.90 -9.35
CA LYS A 14 -18.31 2.10 -10.17
C LYS A 14 -16.94 2.12 -10.82
N SER A 15 -16.82 2.94 -11.85
CA SER A 15 -15.58 3.15 -12.59
C SER A 15 -15.03 4.57 -12.45
N CYS A 16 -13.72 4.71 -12.57
CA CYS A 16 -13.03 5.99 -12.68
C CYS A 16 -11.79 5.86 -13.58
N ASP A 17 -11.27 6.98 -14.09
CA ASP A 17 -10.02 6.94 -14.84
C ASP A 17 -8.82 6.68 -13.93
N THR A 18 -8.78 7.29 -12.74
CA THR A 18 -7.69 7.12 -11.77
C THR A 18 -8.24 6.94 -10.37
N LEU A 19 -7.76 5.89 -9.69
CA LEU A 19 -8.00 5.65 -8.27
C LEU A 19 -6.72 5.92 -7.48
N ILE A 20 -6.76 6.90 -6.58
CA ILE A 20 -5.64 7.22 -5.68
C ILE A 20 -5.93 6.58 -4.32
N TYR A 21 -5.11 5.59 -3.96
CA TYR A 21 -5.19 4.84 -2.72
C TYR A 21 -4.22 5.41 -1.68
N ALA A 22 -4.80 6.12 -0.70
CA ALA A 22 -4.10 6.72 0.44
C ALA A 22 -4.66 6.22 1.79
N ASN A 23 -5.23 5.00 1.83
CA ASN A 23 -5.95 4.45 3.00
C ASN A 23 -5.15 3.41 3.82
N GLY A 24 -3.83 3.33 3.66
CA GLY A 24 -3.01 2.41 4.46
C GLY A 24 -2.85 2.85 5.92
N ASN A 25 -2.49 1.92 6.83
CA ASN A 25 -2.09 2.29 8.19
C ASN A 25 -0.87 3.24 8.15
N ALA A 26 -0.83 4.21 9.06
CA ALA A 26 0.27 5.16 9.24
C ALA A 26 1.04 4.96 10.56
N TYR A 27 0.49 4.17 11.49
CA TYR A 27 1.05 3.98 12.82
C TYR A 27 1.96 2.75 12.86
N LYS A 28 3.28 2.96 12.71
CA LYS A 28 4.29 1.89 12.72
C LYS A 28 4.31 1.10 14.03
N TYR A 29 4.24 1.79 15.18
CA TYR A 29 4.24 1.14 16.50
C TYR A 29 3.08 0.15 16.64
N LYS A 30 1.88 0.57 16.23
CA LYS A 30 0.66 -0.23 16.30
C LYS A 30 0.73 -1.47 15.39
N ALA A 31 1.46 -1.39 14.28
CA ALA A 31 1.65 -2.55 13.40
C ALA A 31 2.50 -3.65 14.04
N ASN A 32 3.44 -3.26 14.92
CA ASN A 32 4.25 -4.22 15.66
C ASN A 32 3.51 -4.77 16.89
N GLU A 33 2.64 -3.97 17.52
CA GLU A 33 1.77 -4.42 18.62
C GLU A 33 0.61 -5.31 18.15
N ASP A 34 -0.02 -4.99 17.02
CA ASP A 34 -1.14 -5.73 16.43
C ASP A 34 -0.93 -5.93 14.92
N PRO A 35 -0.17 -6.97 14.53
CA PRO A 35 0.09 -7.28 13.13
C PRO A 35 -1.17 -7.66 12.35
N SER A 36 -2.17 -8.23 13.02
CA SER A 36 -3.43 -8.62 12.38
C SER A 36 -4.23 -7.39 11.94
N PHE A 37 -4.30 -6.37 12.81
CA PHE A 37 -4.87 -5.07 12.46
C PHE A 37 -4.14 -4.43 11.29
N ASP A 38 -2.80 -4.41 11.31
CA ASP A 38 -2.03 -3.76 10.24
C ASP A 38 -2.16 -4.50 8.91
N PHE A 39 -2.21 -5.84 8.92
CA PHE A 39 -2.50 -6.63 7.74
C PHE A 39 -3.87 -6.28 7.16
N ALA A 40 -4.90 -6.16 8.00
CA ALA A 40 -6.23 -5.78 7.56
C ALA A 40 -6.27 -4.34 6.99
N ALA A 41 -5.66 -3.39 7.70
CA ALA A 41 -5.64 -1.98 7.33
C ALA A 41 -4.76 -1.67 6.11
N SER A 42 -3.76 -2.50 5.83
CA SER A 42 -2.85 -2.32 4.70
C SER A 42 -3.18 -3.26 3.55
N VAL A 43 -3.07 -4.58 3.76
CA VAL A 43 -3.16 -5.58 2.68
C VAL A 43 -4.62 -5.82 2.31
N LEU A 44 -5.47 -6.25 3.24
CA LEU A 44 -6.88 -6.58 2.93
C LEU A 44 -7.63 -5.37 2.38
N SER A 45 -7.40 -4.18 2.94
CA SER A 45 -7.97 -2.94 2.40
C SER A 45 -7.49 -2.68 0.96
N THR A 46 -6.23 -2.96 0.62
CA THR A 46 -5.77 -2.82 -0.78
C THR A 46 -6.50 -3.80 -1.70
N VAL A 47 -6.63 -5.07 -1.29
CA VAL A 47 -7.37 -6.11 -2.04
C VAL A 47 -8.81 -5.67 -2.30
N GLU A 48 -9.48 -5.16 -1.27
CA GLU A 48 -10.88 -4.72 -1.37
C GLU A 48 -11.07 -3.66 -2.47
N TYR A 49 -10.24 -2.61 -2.50
CA TYR A 49 -10.41 -1.52 -3.47
C TYR A 49 -10.00 -1.95 -4.88
N VAL A 50 -8.96 -2.78 -5.02
CA VAL A 50 -8.51 -3.31 -6.32
C VAL A 50 -9.61 -4.09 -7.04
N HIS A 51 -10.42 -4.85 -6.30
CA HIS A 51 -11.44 -5.73 -6.90
C HIS A 51 -12.85 -5.13 -6.93
N ASN A 52 -13.16 -4.16 -6.07
CA ASN A 52 -14.52 -3.60 -6.01
C ASN A 52 -14.70 -2.30 -6.79
N ILE A 53 -13.63 -1.64 -7.23
CA ILE A 53 -13.72 -0.39 -8.00
C ILE A 53 -12.96 -0.57 -9.32
N SER A 54 -13.62 -0.29 -10.44
CA SER A 54 -12.98 -0.35 -11.75
C SER A 54 -12.16 0.91 -12.01
N PHE A 55 -10.92 0.78 -12.49
CA PHE A 55 -10.05 1.91 -12.78
C PHE A 55 -9.18 1.69 -14.02
N LYS A 56 -8.80 2.79 -14.70
CA LYS A 56 -7.78 2.73 -15.77
C LYS A 56 -6.36 2.85 -15.22
N LYS A 57 -6.16 3.54 -14.08
CA LYS A 57 -4.88 3.67 -13.38
C LYS A 57 -5.07 3.59 -11.86
N PHE A 58 -4.21 2.82 -11.18
CA PHE A 58 -4.16 2.75 -9.72
C PHE A 58 -2.91 3.49 -9.19
N VAL A 59 -3.08 4.43 -8.28
CA VAL A 59 -1.97 5.16 -7.65
C VAL A 59 -1.94 4.79 -6.18
N MET A 60 -0.85 4.21 -5.70
CA MET A 60 -0.69 3.82 -4.30
C MET A 60 0.32 4.72 -3.59
N ILE A 61 -0.06 5.22 -2.41
CA ILE A 61 0.88 5.85 -1.48
C ILE A 61 1.41 4.77 -0.54
N SER A 62 2.68 4.44 -0.73
CA SER A 62 3.45 3.52 0.09
C SER A 62 4.53 4.28 0.90
N THR A 63 5.55 3.58 1.38
CA THR A 63 6.52 4.11 2.34
C THR A 63 7.93 3.62 2.05
N ILE A 64 8.93 4.40 2.45
CA ILE A 64 10.34 3.96 2.47
C ILE A 64 10.61 2.81 3.46
N SER A 65 9.72 2.54 4.42
CA SER A 65 9.89 1.45 5.38
C SER A 65 9.84 0.05 4.75
N VAL A 66 9.58 -0.06 3.44
CA VAL A 66 9.75 -1.32 2.70
C VAL A 66 11.23 -1.65 2.45
N TYR A 67 12.15 -0.70 2.62
CA TYR A 67 13.59 -0.93 2.51
C TYR A 67 14.18 -1.34 3.85
N ASN A 68 15.17 -2.24 3.82
CA ASN A 68 15.86 -2.69 5.04
C ASN A 68 16.74 -1.62 5.67
N ASP A 69 17.22 -0.67 4.87
CA ASP A 69 17.99 0.49 5.32
C ASP A 69 17.48 1.73 4.59
N THR A 70 17.09 2.74 5.38
CA THR A 70 16.58 4.02 4.89
C THR A 70 17.54 5.18 5.15
N SER A 71 18.77 4.91 5.57
CA SER A 71 19.76 5.93 5.95
C SER A 71 20.33 6.72 4.76
N SER A 72 20.21 6.20 3.53
CA SER A 72 20.79 6.85 2.36
C SER A 72 19.97 6.63 1.08
N LYS A 73 20.11 7.57 0.13
CA LYS A 73 19.54 7.43 -1.23
C LYS A 73 20.09 6.23 -1.98
N ASN A 74 21.29 5.75 -1.63
CA ASN A 74 21.89 4.58 -2.27
C ASN A 74 21.20 3.28 -1.84
N THR A 75 20.71 3.22 -0.61
CA THR A 75 20.03 2.05 -0.06
C THR A 75 18.52 2.06 -0.33
N THR A 76 17.94 3.23 -0.64
CA THR A 76 16.50 3.38 -0.96
C THR A 76 16.17 3.54 -2.45
N LYS A 77 17.03 3.10 -3.37
CA LYS A 77 16.71 3.08 -4.81
C LYS A 77 15.57 2.09 -5.08
N GLU A 78 14.71 2.37 -6.06
CA GLU A 78 13.61 1.47 -6.42
C GLU A 78 14.11 0.11 -6.93
N SER A 79 15.34 0.06 -7.44
CA SER A 79 16.05 -1.16 -7.84
C SER A 79 16.76 -1.88 -6.68
N SER A 80 16.82 -1.29 -5.49
CA SER A 80 17.41 -1.93 -4.32
C SER A 80 16.69 -3.24 -3.99
N LYS A 81 17.48 -4.29 -3.70
CA LYS A 81 16.92 -5.56 -3.22
C LYS A 81 16.36 -5.36 -1.82
N ILE A 82 15.14 -5.85 -1.62
CA ILE A 82 14.47 -5.86 -0.32
C ILE A 82 14.51 -7.28 0.22
N ASP A 83 15.11 -7.44 1.40
CA ASP A 83 15.11 -8.67 2.18
C ASP A 83 13.90 -8.68 3.12
N LYS A 84 12.84 -9.40 2.72
CA LYS A 84 11.57 -9.44 3.46
C LYS A 84 11.71 -9.99 4.89
N GLU A 85 12.70 -10.84 5.15
CA GLU A 85 12.91 -11.48 6.47
C GLU A 85 13.48 -10.50 7.50
N LYS A 86 13.97 -9.34 7.04
CA LYS A 86 14.53 -8.27 7.90
C LYS A 86 13.59 -7.08 8.05
N LEU A 87 12.37 -7.15 7.49
CA LEU A 87 11.38 -6.09 7.66
C LEU A 87 10.62 -6.28 8.97
N ASP A 88 10.22 -5.16 9.59
CA ASP A 88 9.21 -5.20 10.64
C ASP A 88 7.82 -5.47 10.04
N ASN A 89 6.81 -5.69 10.88
CA ASN A 89 5.47 -6.02 10.41
C ASN A 89 4.90 -4.93 9.49
N TYR A 90 5.15 -3.66 9.84
CA TYR A 90 4.71 -2.52 9.03
C TYR A 90 5.33 -2.52 7.62
N GLY A 91 6.65 -2.58 7.53
CA GLY A 91 7.38 -2.59 6.26
C GLY A 91 7.00 -3.81 5.42
N TYR A 92 6.87 -4.97 6.07
CA TYR A 92 6.47 -6.21 5.42
C TYR A 92 5.05 -6.13 4.84
N HIS A 93 4.05 -5.68 5.59
CA HIS A 93 2.67 -5.56 5.09
C HIS A 93 2.54 -4.50 4.00
N LYS A 94 3.30 -3.39 4.08
CA LYS A 94 3.35 -2.41 2.99
C LYS A 94 3.95 -3.00 1.73
N LEU A 95 5.02 -3.77 1.84
CA LEU A 95 5.61 -4.48 0.71
C LEU A 95 4.62 -5.49 0.11
N LEU A 96 3.89 -6.25 0.93
CA LEU A 96 2.85 -7.17 0.45
C LEU A 96 1.75 -6.44 -0.33
N ALA A 97 1.26 -5.31 0.18
CA ALA A 97 0.28 -4.49 -0.51
C ALA A 97 0.82 -3.96 -1.87
N GLU A 98 2.08 -3.52 -1.92
CA GLU A 98 2.73 -3.15 -3.19
C GLU A 98 2.75 -4.31 -4.17
N ARG A 99 3.21 -5.50 -3.73
CA ARG A 99 3.26 -6.69 -4.59
C ARG A 99 1.87 -7.09 -5.11
N TYR A 100 0.84 -6.91 -4.29
CA TYR A 100 -0.53 -7.16 -4.71
C TYR A 100 -0.96 -6.22 -5.86
N VAL A 101 -0.74 -4.92 -5.70
CA VAL A 101 -1.02 -3.92 -6.76
C VAL A 101 -0.24 -4.25 -8.03
N GLN A 102 1.06 -4.58 -7.90
CA GLN A 102 1.90 -4.93 -9.04
C GLN A 102 1.41 -6.17 -9.80
N HIS A 103 0.81 -7.14 -9.08
CA HIS A 103 0.31 -8.37 -9.67
C HIS A 103 -1.04 -8.19 -10.38
N TYR A 104 -1.97 -7.45 -9.78
CA TYR A 104 -3.36 -7.38 -10.26
C TYR A 104 -3.69 -6.12 -11.07
N CYS A 105 -2.98 -5.01 -10.87
CA CYS A 105 -3.24 -3.77 -11.59
C CYS A 105 -2.36 -3.71 -12.85
N LYS A 106 -2.97 -3.61 -14.04
CA LYS A 106 -2.20 -3.50 -15.31
C LYS A 106 -1.46 -2.18 -15.46
N ASN A 107 -2.04 -1.09 -14.94
CA ASN A 107 -1.48 0.25 -15.00
C ASN A 107 -1.49 0.84 -13.59
N TYR A 108 -0.32 0.90 -12.96
CA TYR A 108 -0.16 1.40 -11.61
C TYR A 108 0.99 2.38 -11.48
N LEU A 109 0.97 3.16 -10.40
CA LEU A 109 2.05 4.01 -9.95
C LEU A 109 2.14 3.92 -8.42
N ILE A 110 3.31 3.55 -7.90
CA ILE A 110 3.54 3.42 -6.46
C ILE A 110 4.53 4.52 -6.06
N PHE A 111 4.15 5.34 -5.08
CA PHE A 111 5.03 6.33 -4.47
C PHE A 111 5.48 5.83 -3.10
N ARG A 112 6.77 5.55 -2.92
CA ARG A 112 7.36 5.23 -1.62
C ARG A 112 7.79 6.53 -0.94
N LEU A 113 6.95 7.04 -0.05
CA LEU A 113 7.21 8.33 0.60
C LEU A 113 7.97 8.17 1.92
N SER A 114 8.82 9.16 2.23
CA SER A 114 9.50 9.32 3.50
C SER A 114 8.85 10.43 4.33
N GLY A 115 8.93 10.30 5.65
CA GLY A 115 8.48 11.27 6.65
C GLY A 115 9.10 10.91 8.00
#